data_AF-A0A966A9P4-F1
#
_entry.id   AF-A0A966A9P4-F1
#
_cell.length_a   1.000
_cell.length_b   1.000
_cell.length_c   1.000
_cell.angle_alpha   90.00
_cell.angle_beta   90.00
_cell.angle_gamma   90.00
#
_symmetry.space_group_name_H-M   'P 1'
#
loop_
_entity.id
_entity.type
_entity.pdbx_description
1 polymer ?
#
loop_
_entity_poly.entity_id
_entity_poly.type
_entity_poly.pdbx_seq_one_letter_code
_entity_poly.pdbx_strand_id
1 'polypeptide(L)'
;MRNVLADDTNREKLEFSLVHRVSDDLQAGVEYGVDSNDLYPMINYRLFSATDNTPAIILGTSSAWPSGEVDGNAFFISSATLLSDRSSGSLSLSYTPDDESWKIPASYRYVVSDQIDATLIWDGEDLHPLLTWRGSKINLSVILLSGEDLTLSTTVNF
;
A
#
# COMPACT_ATOMS: atom_id res chain seq x y z
N MET A 1 -28.17 14.45 3.89
CA MET A 1 -27.02 13.54 4.06
C MET A 1 -26.71 13.00 2.68
N ARG A 2 -25.71 13.57 2.00
CA ARG A 2 -25.32 13.18 0.64
C ARG A 2 -24.34 12.03 0.82
N ASN A 3 -24.81 10.80 0.66
CA ASN A 3 -23.91 9.67 0.48
C ASN A 3 -23.29 9.87 -0.90
N VAL A 4 -22.07 10.39 -0.94
CA VAL A 4 -21.23 10.29 -2.12
C VAL A 4 -20.60 8.91 -2.01
N LEU A 5 -21.35 7.89 -2.47
CA LEU A 5 -20.69 6.69 -2.94
C LEU A 5 -20.13 7.10 -4.29
N ALA A 6 -18.81 6.99 -4.46
CA ALA A 6 -18.14 7.39 -5.69
C ALA A 6 -18.74 6.60 -6.87
N ASP A 7 -19.60 7.25 -7.64
CA ASP A 7 -20.39 6.60 -8.69
C ASP A 7 -19.61 6.42 -10.01
N ASP A 8 -18.34 6.84 -10.09
CA ASP A 8 -17.47 6.64 -11.26
C ASP A 8 -16.00 6.50 -10.80
N THR A 9 -15.65 5.35 -10.24
CA THR A 9 -14.24 4.95 -10.14
C THR A 9 -14.09 3.58 -10.77
N ASN A 10 -13.05 3.39 -11.58
CA ASN A 10 -12.64 2.08 -12.10
C ASN A 10 -11.99 1.20 -11.00
N ARG A 11 -12.19 1.54 -9.73
CA ARG A 11 -11.59 0.83 -8.59
C ARG A 11 -12.42 -0.41 -8.26
N GLU A 12 -11.74 -1.49 -7.90
CA GLU A 12 -12.35 -2.68 -7.33
C GLU A 12 -13.16 -2.33 -6.08
N LYS A 13 -14.44 -2.74 -6.05
CA LYS A 13 -15.28 -2.54 -4.85
C LYS A 13 -14.91 -3.51 -3.73
N LEU A 14 -14.33 -4.65 -4.11
CA LEU A 14 -13.90 -5.68 -3.19
C LEU A 14 -12.64 -6.36 -3.73
N GLU A 15 -11.61 -6.39 -2.90
CA GLU A 15 -10.35 -7.05 -3.19
C GLU A 15 -9.99 -7.96 -2.02
N PHE A 16 -9.33 -9.08 -2.35
CA PHE A 16 -8.71 -9.97 -1.38
C PHE A 16 -7.21 -10.05 -1.62
N SER A 17 -6.42 -9.92 -0.56
CA SER A 17 -4.99 -10.20 -0.61
C SER A 17 -4.62 -11.33 0.35
N LEU A 18 -3.75 -12.21 -0.11
CA LEU A 18 -3.11 -13.24 0.70
C LEU A 18 -1.60 -13.07 0.59
N VAL A 19 -0.96 -12.80 1.73
CA VAL A 19 0.47 -12.49 1.77
C VAL A 19 1.15 -13.34 2.84
N HIS A 20 2.33 -13.86 2.50
CA HIS A 20 3.14 -14.69 3.37
C HIS A 20 4.58 -14.19 3.42
N ARG A 21 5.15 -14.13 4.63
CA ARG A 21 6.57 -13.84 4.83
C ARG A 21 7.37 -15.14 4.69
N VAL A 22 7.97 -15.33 3.52
CA VAL A 22 8.74 -16.53 3.15
C VAL A 22 10.08 -16.56 3.88
N SER A 23 10.72 -15.40 4.05
CA SER A 23 11.96 -15.24 4.81
C SER A 23 12.02 -13.87 5.48
N ASP A 24 13.13 -13.56 6.15
CA ASP A 24 13.28 -12.24 6.76
C ASP A 24 13.22 -11.09 5.74
N ASP A 25 13.64 -11.35 4.51
CA ASP A 25 13.78 -10.37 3.43
C ASP A 25 12.80 -10.57 2.27
N LEU A 26 12.10 -11.71 2.22
CA LEU A 26 11.15 -12.03 1.15
C LEU A 26 9.73 -12.18 1.70
N GLN A 27 8.82 -11.41 1.11
CA GLN A 27 7.39 -11.58 1.23
C GLN A 27 6.80 -11.83 -0.16
N ALA A 28 5.88 -12.78 -0.24
CA ALA A 28 5.19 -13.14 -1.48
C ALA A 28 3.70 -13.31 -1.21
N GLY A 29 2.87 -13.05 -2.21
CA GLY A 29 1.43 -13.10 -2.07
C GLY A 29 0.70 -12.98 -3.40
N VAL A 30 -0.61 -12.85 -3.31
CA VAL A 30 -1.52 -12.63 -4.43
C VAL A 30 -2.63 -11.68 -4.00
N GLU A 31 -3.03 -10.81 -4.92
CA GLU A 31 -4.22 -9.97 -4.87
C GLU A 31 -5.26 -10.50 -5.85
N TYR A 32 -6.53 -10.44 -5.49
CA TYR A 32 -7.66 -10.86 -6.32
C TYR A 32 -8.75 -9.78 -6.30
N GLY A 33 -9.00 -9.19 -7.46
CA GLY A 33 -10.11 -8.25 -7.69
C GLY A 33 -11.40 -9.02 -7.98
N VAL A 34 -12.46 -8.75 -7.22
CA VAL A 34 -13.73 -9.48 -7.37
C VAL A 34 -14.52 -9.00 -8.59
N ASP A 35 -14.43 -7.72 -8.92
CA ASP A 35 -15.18 -7.14 -10.04
C ASP A 35 -14.49 -7.41 -11.38
N SER A 36 -13.17 -7.21 -11.46
CA SER A 36 -12.35 -7.59 -12.64
C SER A 36 -12.23 -9.09 -12.83
N ASN A 37 -12.29 -9.87 -11.74
CA ASN A 37 -11.95 -11.29 -11.71
C ASN A 37 -10.48 -11.54 -12.13
N ASP A 38 -9.59 -10.60 -11.81
CA ASP A 38 -8.16 -10.69 -12.09
C ASP A 38 -7.35 -11.04 -10.84
N LEU A 39 -6.18 -11.64 -11.06
CA LEU A 39 -5.25 -12.05 -10.02
C LEU A 39 -3.87 -11.46 -10.29
N TYR A 40 -3.33 -10.75 -9.30
CA TYR A 40 -2.03 -10.10 -9.39
C TYR A 40 -1.04 -10.71 -8.39
N PRO A 41 0.13 -11.18 -8.83
CA PRO A 41 1.17 -11.59 -7.91
C PRO A 41 1.71 -10.40 -7.12
N MET A 42 2.03 -10.63 -5.85
CA MET A 42 2.73 -9.69 -4.99
C MET A 42 4.08 -10.25 -4.58
N ILE A 43 5.14 -9.47 -4.72
CA ILE A 43 6.46 -9.80 -4.21
C ILE A 43 7.08 -8.55 -3.62
N ASN A 44 7.65 -8.67 -2.42
CA ASN A 44 8.49 -7.67 -1.78
C ASN A 44 9.81 -8.33 -1.36
N TYR A 45 10.92 -7.87 -1.92
CA TYR A 45 12.26 -8.35 -1.60
C TYR A 45 13.14 -7.21 -1.09
N ARG A 46 13.58 -7.32 0.16
CA ARG A 46 14.45 -6.34 0.80
C ARG A 46 15.92 -6.62 0.45
N LEU A 47 16.53 -5.70 -0.30
CA LEU A 47 17.94 -5.75 -0.65
C LEU A 47 18.84 -5.33 0.52
N PHE A 48 18.42 -4.27 1.22
CA PHE A 48 19.15 -3.70 2.34
C PHE A 48 18.19 -3.41 3.49
N SER A 49 18.62 -3.71 4.71
CA SER A 49 17.92 -3.28 5.92
C SER A 49 18.29 -1.85 6.28
N ALA A 50 17.32 -1.13 6.86
CA ALA A 50 17.59 0.20 7.38
C ALA A 50 18.56 0.13 8.57
N THR A 51 19.46 1.10 8.64
CA THR A 51 20.38 1.37 9.75
C THR A 51 20.32 2.86 10.07
N ASP A 52 21.04 3.32 11.09
CA ASP A 52 21.09 4.74 11.46
C ASP A 52 21.53 5.66 10.30
N ASN A 53 22.29 5.15 9.33
CA ASN A 53 22.87 5.94 8.24
C ASN A 53 22.44 5.49 6.84
N THR A 54 21.67 4.40 6.72
CA THR A 54 21.33 3.80 5.42
C THR A 54 19.86 3.41 5.43
N PRO A 55 19.05 3.85 4.47
CA PRO A 55 17.67 3.43 4.38
C PRO A 55 17.57 1.95 3.96
N ALA A 56 16.44 1.32 4.25
CA ALA A 56 16.09 0.05 3.64
C ALA A 56 15.84 0.27 2.14
N ILE A 57 16.26 -0.68 1.31
CA ILE A 57 15.94 -0.70 -0.11
C ILE A 57 15.16 -1.97 -0.43
N ILE A 58 14.03 -1.82 -1.11
CA ILE A 58 13.09 -2.90 -1.40
C ILE A 58 12.78 -2.88 -2.89
N LEU A 59 12.75 -4.05 -3.51
CA LEU A 59 12.22 -4.26 -4.85
C LEU A 59 10.91 -5.02 -4.75
N GLY A 60 9.98 -4.76 -5.63
CA GLY A 60 8.75 -5.53 -5.61
C GLY A 60 7.86 -5.36 -6.82
N THR A 61 6.75 -6.08 -6.75
CA THR A 61 5.61 -5.95 -7.65
C THR A 61 4.32 -6.19 -6.88
N SER A 62 3.28 -5.48 -7.27
CA SER A 62 1.90 -5.61 -6.79
C SER A 62 0.96 -5.17 -7.91
N SER A 63 -0.36 -5.24 -7.71
CA SER A 63 -1.29 -4.52 -8.57
C SER A 63 -0.95 -3.02 -8.64
N ALA A 64 -1.36 -2.34 -9.71
CA ALA A 64 -1.23 -0.89 -9.87
C ALA A 64 -2.18 -0.07 -8.96
N TRP A 65 -2.70 -0.69 -7.90
CA TRP A 65 -3.55 -0.07 -6.89
C TRP A 65 -2.84 1.10 -6.17
N PRO A 66 -3.54 2.19 -5.77
CA PRO A 66 -4.99 2.47 -5.84
C PRO A 66 -5.44 3.22 -7.11
N SER A 67 -4.59 3.28 -8.14
CA SER A 67 -4.90 3.98 -9.38
C SER A 67 -6.11 3.32 -10.05
N GLY A 68 -7.21 4.06 -10.21
CA GLY A 68 -8.36 3.58 -10.98
C GLY A 68 -8.11 3.58 -12.49
N GLU A 69 -6.99 4.12 -12.95
CA GLU A 69 -6.76 4.35 -14.38
C GLU A 69 -5.98 3.23 -15.07
N VAL A 70 -5.43 2.27 -14.32
CA VAL A 70 -4.41 1.37 -14.83
C VAL A 70 -4.64 -0.06 -14.36
N ASP A 71 -4.74 -0.99 -15.31
CA ASP A 71 -4.79 -2.42 -15.07
C ASP A 71 -3.38 -3.01 -14.95
N GLY A 72 -3.27 -4.15 -14.26
CA GLY A 72 -2.03 -4.93 -14.25
C GLY A 72 -1.12 -4.74 -13.04
N ASN A 73 0.12 -5.18 -13.21
CA ASN A 73 1.14 -5.16 -12.17
C ASN A 73 2.10 -3.98 -12.34
N ALA A 74 2.37 -3.28 -11.26
CA ALA A 74 3.46 -2.32 -11.18
C ALA A 74 4.73 -3.01 -10.67
N PHE A 75 5.89 -2.60 -11.16
CA PHE A 75 7.20 -2.93 -10.61
C PHE A 75 7.75 -1.72 -9.88
N PHE A 76 8.41 -1.91 -8.75
CA PHE A 76 8.93 -0.79 -7.98
C PHE A 76 10.27 -1.06 -7.31
N ILE A 77 10.97 0.05 -7.05
CA ILE A 77 12.07 0.14 -6.11
C ILE A 77 11.74 1.22 -5.08
N SER A 78 11.81 0.86 -3.80
CA SER A 78 11.52 1.77 -2.70
C SER A 78 12.69 1.92 -1.76
N SER A 79 12.83 3.13 -1.22
CA SER A 79 13.70 3.46 -0.10
C SER A 79 12.84 3.82 1.11
N ALA A 80 13.16 3.28 2.29
CA ALA A 80 12.40 3.56 3.52
C ALA A 80 13.32 3.73 4.73
N THR A 81 12.98 4.66 5.63
CA THR A 81 13.76 4.94 6.84
C THR A 81 12.89 5.36 8.02
N LEU A 82 13.41 5.14 9.23
CA LEU A 82 12.90 5.83 10.41
C LEU A 82 13.34 7.30 10.35
N LEU A 83 12.41 8.20 10.67
CA LEU A 83 12.64 9.64 10.77
C LEU A 83 12.68 10.07 12.24
N SER A 84 12.04 9.31 13.12
CA SER A 84 12.10 9.41 14.58
C SER A 84 11.65 8.08 15.20
N ASP A 85 11.66 7.99 16.52
CA ASP A 85 11.11 6.84 17.27
C ASP A 85 9.62 6.58 16.99
N ARG A 86 8.91 7.56 16.43
CA ARG A 86 7.47 7.48 16.15
C ARG A 86 7.11 7.69 14.69
N SER A 87 8.07 7.91 13.81
CA SER A 87 7.76 8.19 12.40
C SER A 87 8.72 7.52 11.45
N SER A 88 8.20 7.17 10.28
CA SER A 88 8.96 6.61 9.16
C SER A 88 8.48 7.21 7.86
N GLY A 89 9.37 7.26 6.88
CA GLY A 89 9.04 7.70 5.53
C GLY A 89 9.53 6.71 4.49
N SER A 90 8.88 6.69 3.34
CA SER A 90 9.37 6.00 2.15
C SER A 90 9.19 6.83 0.89
N LEU A 91 10.02 6.55 -0.09
CA LEU A 91 9.93 7.07 -1.46
C LEU A 91 10.16 5.90 -2.41
N SER A 92 9.38 5.83 -3.48
CA SER A 92 9.41 4.76 -4.45
C SER A 92 9.48 5.31 -5.86
N LEU A 93 10.13 4.55 -6.75
CA LEU A 93 9.97 4.70 -8.19
C LEU A 93 9.24 3.47 -8.69
N SER A 94 8.14 3.67 -9.40
CA SER A 94 7.28 2.60 -9.89
C SER A 94 7.07 2.72 -11.40
N TYR A 95 7.10 1.58 -12.10
CA TYR A 95 6.82 1.46 -13.52
C TYR A 95 5.69 0.47 -13.74
N THR A 96 4.69 0.87 -14.51
CA THR A 96 3.59 0.00 -14.91
C THR A 96 3.72 -0.31 -16.39
N PRO A 97 3.93 -1.59 -16.78
CA PRO A 97 4.15 -1.93 -18.19
C PRO A 97 2.92 -1.76 -19.07
N ASP A 98 1.73 -1.95 -18.53
CA ASP A 98 0.49 -2.02 -19.32
C ASP A 98 0.08 -0.65 -19.90
N ASP A 99 0.45 0.44 -19.23
CA ASP A 99 0.24 1.82 -19.70
C ASP A 99 1.57 2.57 -19.98
N GLU A 100 2.71 1.88 -19.85
CA GLU A 100 4.07 2.41 -19.98
C GLU A 100 4.36 3.62 -19.06
N SER A 101 3.68 3.71 -17.91
CA SER A 101 3.77 4.87 -17.03
C SER A 101 4.81 4.75 -15.92
N TRP A 102 5.32 5.90 -15.47
CA TRP A 102 6.19 6.01 -14.30
C TRP A 102 5.50 6.85 -13.23
N LYS A 103 5.44 6.33 -12.01
CA LYS A 103 4.97 7.06 -10.83
C LYS A 103 6.06 7.14 -9.78
N ILE A 104 6.00 8.19 -8.94
CA ILE A 104 6.90 8.37 -7.79
C ILE A 104 6.06 8.40 -6.51
N PRO A 105 5.65 7.23 -5.99
CA PRO A 105 4.92 7.16 -4.73
C PRO A 105 5.81 7.54 -3.55
N ALA A 106 5.19 8.08 -2.50
CA ALA A 106 5.83 8.34 -1.23
C ALA A 106 4.88 8.00 -0.08
N SER A 107 5.42 7.67 1.09
CA SER A 107 4.60 7.53 2.28
C SER A 107 5.23 8.16 3.50
N TYR A 108 4.39 8.61 4.41
CA TYR A 108 4.78 9.04 5.75
C TYR A 108 3.87 8.37 6.76
N ARG A 109 4.46 7.68 7.73
CA ARG A 109 3.74 7.03 8.83
C ARG A 109 4.10 7.66 10.16
N TYR A 110 3.10 7.85 11.00
CA TYR A 110 3.22 8.32 12.38
C TYR A 110 2.50 7.40 13.35
N VAL A 111 3.20 6.95 14.38
CA VAL A 111 2.65 6.14 15.48
C VAL A 111 1.96 7.07 16.47
N VAL A 112 0.63 7.08 16.44
CA VAL A 112 -0.23 7.90 17.32
C VAL A 112 -0.26 7.31 18.74
N SER A 113 -0.35 5.99 18.83
CA SER A 113 -0.29 5.21 20.07
C SER A 113 0.19 3.78 19.76
N ASP A 114 0.37 2.95 20.78
CA ASP A 114 0.80 1.55 20.62
C ASP A 114 -0.11 0.71 19.72
N GLN A 115 -1.36 1.13 19.54
CA GLN A 115 -2.38 0.43 18.75
C GLN A 115 -2.84 1.22 17.53
N ILE A 116 -2.40 2.45 17.32
CA ILE A 116 -2.91 3.30 16.25
C ILE A 116 -1.76 3.97 15.51
N ASP A 117 -1.75 3.83 14.19
CA ASP A 117 -0.92 4.65 13.31
C ASP A 117 -1.73 5.35 12.25
N ALA A 118 -1.26 6.55 11.90
CA ALA A 118 -1.73 7.33 10.77
C ALA A 118 -0.67 7.26 9.68
N THR A 119 -1.09 7.03 8.44
CA THR A 119 -0.23 7.00 7.27
C THR A 119 -0.79 7.93 6.21
N LEU A 120 0.09 8.71 5.59
CA LEU A 120 -0.19 9.46 4.38
C LEU A 120 0.51 8.74 3.24
N ILE A 121 -0.23 8.30 2.24
CA ILE A 121 0.31 7.67 1.04
C ILE A 121 0.06 8.60 -0.13
N TRP A 122 1.12 9.05 -0.78
CA TRP A 122 1.07 9.70 -2.08
C TRP A 122 1.37 8.64 -3.14
N ASP A 123 0.46 8.40 -4.08
CA ASP A 123 0.66 7.38 -5.12
C ASP A 123 1.39 7.90 -6.38
N GLY A 124 1.67 9.20 -6.42
CA GLY A 124 2.20 9.89 -7.60
C GLY A 124 1.29 11.01 -8.09
N GLU A 125 0.00 10.94 -7.76
CA GLU A 125 -1.05 11.82 -8.27
C GLU A 125 -1.98 12.31 -7.15
N ASP A 126 -2.35 11.42 -6.24
CA ASP A 126 -3.32 11.65 -5.19
C ASP A 126 -2.78 11.26 -3.81
N LEU A 127 -3.31 11.93 -2.78
CA LEU A 127 -3.02 11.63 -1.39
C LEU A 127 -4.12 10.73 -0.81
N HIS A 128 -3.69 9.67 -0.14
CA HIS A 128 -4.55 8.66 0.50
C HIS A 128 -4.25 8.60 2.00
N PRO A 129 -4.94 9.41 2.83
CA PRO A 129 -4.85 9.30 4.27
C PRO A 129 -5.41 7.97 4.76
N LEU A 130 -4.67 7.32 5.64
CA LEU A 130 -4.99 6.03 6.24
C LEU A 130 -4.85 6.11 7.75
N LEU A 131 -5.85 5.59 8.48
CA LEU A 131 -5.76 5.33 9.91
C LEU A 131 -5.89 3.84 10.16
N THR A 132 -4.93 3.25 10.85
CA THR A 132 -4.92 1.81 11.16
C THR A 132 -4.95 1.59 12.66
N TRP A 133 -5.93 0.82 13.12
CA TRP A 133 -5.95 0.20 14.44
C TRP A 133 -5.34 -1.21 14.37
N ARG A 134 -4.42 -1.51 15.28
CA ARG A 134 -3.71 -2.78 15.37
C ARG A 134 -4.15 -3.57 16.59
N GLY A 135 -4.96 -4.60 16.35
CA GLY A 135 -5.32 -5.60 17.34
C GLY A 135 -4.32 -6.77 17.36
N SER A 136 -4.52 -7.70 18.29
CA SER A 136 -3.65 -8.89 18.41
C SER A 136 -3.82 -9.90 17.27
N LYS A 137 -5.04 -10.03 16.73
CA LYS A 137 -5.37 -10.96 15.64
C LYS A 137 -5.87 -10.29 14.37
N ILE A 138 -6.37 -9.07 14.51
CA ILE A 138 -7.04 -8.33 13.44
C ILE A 138 -6.51 -6.91 13.43
N ASN A 139 -6.20 -6.39 12.26
CA ASN A 139 -5.99 -4.96 12.03
C ASN A 139 -7.17 -4.41 11.24
N LEU A 140 -7.57 -3.18 11.57
CA LEU A 140 -8.65 -2.47 10.89
C LEU A 140 -8.13 -1.13 10.40
N SER A 141 -8.43 -0.82 9.16
CA SER A 141 -7.91 0.35 8.47
C SER A 141 -9.04 1.13 7.82
N VAL A 142 -9.03 2.44 7.99
CA VAL A 142 -9.90 3.39 7.29
C VAL A 142 -9.02 4.20 6.36
N ILE A 143 -9.29 4.14 5.07
CA ILE A 143 -8.57 4.85 4.02
C ILE A 143 -9.51 5.86 3.38
N LEU A 144 -9.03 7.07 3.10
CA LEU A 144 -9.69 8.01 2.21
C LEU A 144 -8.95 7.99 0.88
N LEU A 145 -9.44 7.25 -0.10
CA LEU A 145 -8.83 7.18 -1.42
C LEU A 145 -9.04 8.51 -2.15
N SER A 146 -7.96 9.07 -2.69
CA SER A 146 -7.88 10.43 -3.24
C SER A 146 -8.40 11.50 -2.26
N GLY A 147 -8.38 11.21 -0.96
CA GLY A 147 -8.90 12.10 0.09
C GLY A 147 -10.43 12.16 0.21
N GLU A 148 -11.18 11.46 -0.66
CA GLU A 148 -12.65 11.59 -0.75
C GLU A 148 -13.38 10.26 -0.51
N ASP A 149 -12.84 9.14 -1.00
CA ASP A 149 -13.57 7.87 -1.03
C ASP A 149 -13.24 7.01 0.19
N LEU A 150 -14.23 6.86 1.08
CA LEU A 150 -14.07 6.07 2.28
C LEU A 150 -13.98 4.57 1.96
N THR A 151 -12.84 3.97 2.29
CA THR A 151 -12.55 2.55 2.12
C THR A 151 -12.20 1.90 3.45
N LEU A 152 -12.68 0.67 3.66
CA LEU A 152 -12.38 -0.13 4.83
C LEU A 152 -11.53 -1.32 4.44
N SER A 153 -10.45 -1.55 5.20
CA SER A 153 -9.61 -2.73 5.05
C SER A 153 -9.50 -3.48 6.38
N THR A 154 -9.51 -4.81 6.29
CA THR A 154 -9.37 -5.71 7.43
C THR A 154 -8.28 -6.73 7.13
N THR A 155 -7.29 -6.83 8.01
CA THR A 155 -6.24 -7.85 7.92
C THR A 155 -6.40 -8.84 9.06
N VAL A 156 -6.34 -10.13 8.76
CA VAL A 156 -6.30 -11.20 9.76
C VAL A 156 -4.88 -11.75 9.82
N ASN A 157 -4.26 -11.72 11.00
CA ASN A 157 -2.92 -12.25 11.21
C ASN A 157 -3.02 -13.76 11.48
N PHE A 158 -2.26 -14.58 10.75
CA PHE A 158 -2.19 -16.04 10.92
C PHE A 158 -0.74 -16.53 10.98
#